data_AF-A0A536H9W2-F1
#
_entry.id   AF-A0A536H9W2-F1
#
_cell.length_a   1.000
_cell.length_b   1.000
_cell.length_c   1.000
_cell.angle_alpha   90.00
_cell.angle_beta   90.00
_cell.angle_gamma   90.00
#
_symmetry.space_group_name_H-M   'P 1'
#
loop_
_entity.id
_entity.type
_entity.pdbx_description
1 polymer ?
#
loop_
_entity_poly.entity_id
_entity_poly.type
_entity_poly.pdbx_seq_one_letter_code
_entity_poly.pdbx_strand_id
1 'polypeptide(L)' 'MNAVILKAGEGRTIPLGPIHMLVQEDGTHTRGTLGLAEFKVAPHAPTPPPHIHHAHEEGFYIL' A
#
# COMPACT_ATOMS: atom_id res chain seq x y z
N MET A 1 -1.87 -12.50 -22.05
CA MET A 1 -2.05 -12.20 -20.61
C MET A 1 -0.69 -11.76 -20.13
N ASN A 2 -0.50 -10.50 -19.79
CA ASN A 2 0.81 -9.97 -19.41
C ASN A 2 0.82 -9.90 -17.88
N ALA A 3 1.77 -10.61 -17.26
CA ALA A 3 1.98 -10.56 -15.83
C ALA A 3 3.19 -9.67 -15.54
N VAL A 4 3.09 -8.87 -14.48
CA VAL A 4 4.22 -8.15 -13.90
C VAL A 4 4.61 -8.88 -12.63
N ILE A 5 5.91 -9.11 -12.46
CA ILE A 5 6.47 -9.71 -11.24
C ILE A 5 7.30 -8.63 -10.57
N LEU A 6 6.96 -8.28 -9.35
CA LEU A 6 7.73 -7.38 -8.50
C LEU A 6 8.44 -8.22 -7.43
N LYS A 7 9.72 -7.95 -7.22
CA LYS A 7 10.48 -8.50 -6.09
C LYS A 7 10.16 -7.71 -4.82
N ALA A 8 10.56 -8.25 -3.68
CA ALA A 8 10.50 -7.53 -2.41
C ALA A 8 11.23 -6.18 -2.54
N GLY A 9 10.58 -5.10 -2.12
CA GLY A 9 11.12 -3.74 -2.24
C GLY A 9 10.93 -3.08 -3.61
N GLU A 10 10.36 -3.75 -4.61
CA GLU A 10 10.00 -3.15 -5.90
C GLU A 10 8.56 -2.62 -5.90
N GLY A 11 8.38 -1.43 -6.48
CA GLY A 11 7.09 -0.73 -6.52
C GLY A 11 7.29 0.79 -6.60
N ARG A 12 6.18 1.53 -6.57
CA ARG A 12 6.22 3.00 -6.52
C ARG A 12 6.21 3.46 -5.07
N THR A 13 7.27 4.13 -4.65
CA THR A 13 7.31 4.76 -3.32
C THR A 13 6.43 6.00 -3.29
N ILE A 14 5.60 6.12 -2.25
CA ILE A 14 4.85 7.33 -1.92
C ILE A 14 5.33 7.82 -0.54
N PRO A 15 5.80 9.07 -0.42
CA PRO A 15 6.18 9.62 0.88
C PRO A 15 4.92 9.92 1.71
N LEU A 16 4.80 9.28 2.88
CA LEU A 16 3.75 9.51 3.86
C LEU A 16 4.35 9.97 5.20
N GLY A 17 5.07 11.09 5.16
CA GLY A 17 5.83 11.58 6.29
C GLY A 17 6.91 10.57 6.73
N PRO A 18 6.91 10.09 7.98
CA PRO A 18 7.89 9.10 8.46
C PRO A 18 7.60 7.67 7.99
N ILE A 19 6.44 7.42 7.36
CA ILE A 19 6.04 6.09 6.89
C ILE A 19 6.50 5.93 5.44
N HIS A 20 7.19 4.82 5.18
CA HIS A 20 7.56 4.42 3.81
C HIS A 20 6.48 3.49 3.26
N MET A 21 5.71 3.99 2.30
CA MET A 21 4.72 3.21 1.56
C MET A 21 5.27 2.85 0.18
N LEU A 22 5.26 1.56 -0.15
CA LEU A 22 5.65 1.03 -1.44
C LEU A 22 4.41 0.42 -2.12
N VAL A 23 3.92 1.06 -3.17
CA VAL A 23 2.75 0.59 -3.93
C VAL A 23 3.18 -0.40 -5.00
N GLN A 24 2.72 -1.64 -4.87
CA GLN A 24 3.00 -2.74 -5.80
C GLN A 24 1.91 -2.85 -6.87
N GLU A 25 0.66 -2.55 -6.52
CA GLU A 25 -0.46 -2.46 -7.45
C GLU A 25 -1.39 -1.32 -7.02
N ASP A 26 -1.75 -0.43 -7.93
CA ASP A 26 -2.58 0.76 -7.66
C ASP A 26 -4.02 0.65 -8.22
N GLY A 27 -4.38 -0.51 -8.77
CA GLY A 27 -5.67 -0.78 -9.37
C GLY A 27 -5.66 -0.71 -10.89
N THR A 28 -4.64 -0.11 -11.52
CA THR A 28 -4.58 0.06 -12.98
C THR A 28 -4.48 -1.28 -13.72
N HIS A 29 -3.83 -2.29 -13.15
CA HIS A 29 -3.73 -3.63 -13.76
C HIS A 29 -4.85 -4.57 -13.32
N THR A 30 -5.57 -4.23 -12.25
CA THR A 30 -6.69 -5.04 -11.71
C THR A 30 -8.07 -4.49 -12.06
N ARG A 31 -8.15 -3.48 -12.94
CA ARG A 31 -9.40 -2.76 -13.29
C ARG A 31 -10.11 -2.20 -12.05
N GLY A 32 -9.34 -1.68 -11.10
CA GLY A 32 -9.84 -1.11 -9.85
C GLY A 32 -10.34 -2.14 -8.84
N THR A 33 -10.06 -3.44 -9.04
CA THR A 33 -10.54 -4.49 -8.14
C THR A 33 -9.69 -4.60 -6.87
N LEU A 34 -8.38 -4.34 -6.97
CA LEU A 34 -7.43 -4.50 -5.87
C LEU A 34 -6.27 -3.50 -6.01
N GLY A 35 -5.90 -2.88 -4.89
CA GLY A 35 -4.59 -2.26 -4.68
C GLY A 35 -3.80 -3.01 -3.62
N LEU A 36 -2.47 -2.96 -3.71
CA LEU A 36 -1.56 -3.56 -2.73
C LEU A 36 -0.39 -2.62 -2.47
N ALA A 37 -0.12 -2.38 -1.20
CA ALA A 37 1.03 -1.60 -0.76
C ALA A 37 1.65 -2.19 0.50
N GLU A 38 2.97 -2.13 0.59
CA GLU A 38 3.73 -2.45 1.79
C GLU A 38 4.05 -1.18 2.56
N PHE A 39 3.86 -1.23 3.87
CA PHE A 39 4.15 -0.11 4.77
C PHE A 39 5.26 -0.50 5.74
N LYS A 40 6.30 0.33 5.81
CA LYS A 40 7.30 0.26 6.87
C LYS A 40 7.09 1.41 7.84
N VAL A 41 6.75 1.07 9.07
CA VAL A 41 6.41 2.01 10.14
C VAL A 41 7.39 1.82 11.29
N ALA A 42 8.09 2.88 11.70
CA ALA A 42 8.95 2.83 12.87
C ALA A 42 8.12 2.74 14.16
N PRO A 43 8.64 2.13 15.25
CA PRO A 43 7.98 2.15 16.54
C PRO A 43 7.60 3.57 16.96
N HIS A 44 6.36 3.75 17.42
CA HIS A 44 5.81 5.04 17.87
C HIS A 44 5.79 6.17 16.82
N ALA A 45 5.97 5.85 15.53
CA ALA A 45 5.86 6.86 14.47
C ALA A 45 4.43 7.46 14.44
N PRO A 46 4.29 8.76 14.14
CA PRO A 46 3.00 9.35 13.80
C PRO A 46 2.35 8.57 12.65
N THR A 47 1.09 8.19 12.84
CA THR A 47 0.26 7.46 11.87
C THR A 47 -0.95 8.31 11.48
N PRO A 48 -1.65 7.97 10.39
CA PRO A 48 -2.90 8.65 10.04
C PRO A 48 -3.86 8.70 11.24
N PRO A 49 -4.57 9.81 11.46
CA PRO A 49 -5.59 9.88 12.50
C PRO A 49 -6.73 8.90 12.22
N PRO A 50 -7.57 8.56 13.22
CA PRO A 50 -8.75 7.73 13.00
C PRO A 50 -9.64 8.29 11.87
N HIS A 51 -10.00 7.44 10.91
CA HIS A 51 -10.81 7.80 9.74
C HIS A 51 -11.62 6.59 9.26
N ILE A 52 -12.48 6.81 8.27
CA ILE A 52 -13.30 5.78 7.63
C ILE A 52 -13.16 5.84 6.11
N HIS A 53 -13.33 4.69 5.46
CA HIS A 53 -13.45 4.57 4.02
C HIS A 53 -14.90 4.26 3.66
N HIS A 54 -15.53 5.10 2.83
CA HIS A 54 -16.92 4.91 2.42
C HIS A 54 -17.10 3.96 1.22
N ALA A 55 -16.03 3.74 0.45
CA ALA A 55 -16.06 3.01 -0.81
C ALA A 55 -15.00 1.89 -0.90
N HIS A 56 -14.20 1.71 0.14
CA HIS A 56 -13.11 0.74 0.15
C HIS A 56 -13.13 -0.07 1.44
N GLU A 57 -12.84 -1.35 1.30
CA GLU A 57 -12.43 -2.20 2.41
C GLU A 57 -10.90 -2.17 2.48
N GLU A 58 -10.36 -2.14 3.69
CA GLU A 58 -8.90 -2.11 3.91
C GLU A 58 -8.50 -3.28 4.82
N GLY A 59 -7.52 -4.06 4.37
CA GLY A 59 -6.99 -5.21 5.10
C GLY A 59 -5.51 -5.00 5.44
N PHE A 60 -5.11 -5.44 6.64
CA PHE A 60 -3.73 -5.36 7.10
C PHE A 60 -3.18 -6.76 7.38
N TYR A 61 -2.03 -7.06 6.78
CA TYR A 61 -1.26 -8.27 7.05
C TYR A 61 0.11 -7.89 7.59
N ILE A 62 0.50 -8.46 8.72
CA ILE A 62 1.82 -8.23 9.31
C ILE A 62 2.78 -9.28 8.75
N LEU A 63 3.82 -8.79 8.06
CA LEU A 63 4.91 -9.60 7.51
C LEU A 63 5.91 -10.03 8.60
#